data_AF-A0A969L9C7-F1
#
_entry.id   AF-A0A969L9C7-F1
#
_cell.length_a   1.000
_cell.length_b   1.000
_cell.length_c   1.000
_cell.angle_alpha   90.00
_cell.angle_beta   90.00
_cell.angle_gamma   90.00
#
_symmetry.space_group_name_H-M   'P 1'
#
loop_
_entity.id
_entity.type
_entity.pdbx_description
1 polymer ?
#
loop_
_entity_poly.entity_id
_entity_poly.type
_entity_poly.pdbx_seq_one_letter_code
_entity_poly.pdbx_strand_id
1 'polypeptide(L)'
;MDTPSPMWRGMRQRIQAFRVGIIVLLVCLFSIPAGFSHIPSVYAATVVGNGTPESCTENALRTAVAQGGAIVFDCGSNSHTITVSDDIVISRPTTIDGGGSQQGGRIIISGGNQTRVFRMEDKQSLTIRNLTIRDGKEPGFGSGGAINGGWRGEVLIENSIFDNNDGRAGNHEQGGGAVFVDIGNLTIRYSLFTNNKGINGGGVHIVGGRLLIEHSVFINNQTESGGSTIHGNGGAVYTDGAGSKFNPGQPAGYTTIRSSVFIGNRAEKTGGAMHLWGYEPDRFLVENVIVKDNLVVKNPEGLAEGGGIYIGGTTFELHNITISNNTSRYQAAGCIFIRPAVPP
;
A
#
# COMPACT_ATOMS: atom_id res chain seq x y z
N MET A 1 -45.27 -1.60 -2.66
CA MET A 1 -43.90 -2.08 -2.35
C MET A 1 -43.22 -0.96 -1.60
N ASP A 2 -43.31 -1.00 -0.27
CA ASP A 2 -42.89 0.10 0.59
C ASP A 2 -41.37 0.25 0.61
N THR A 3 -40.90 1.46 0.33
CA THR A 3 -39.50 1.81 0.52
C THR A 3 -39.24 1.96 2.03
N PRO A 4 -38.20 1.33 2.59
CA PRO A 4 -37.96 1.44 4.02
C PRO A 4 -37.62 2.87 4.42
N SER A 5 -38.25 3.32 5.50
CA SER A 5 -38.15 4.69 6.02
C SER A 5 -36.69 5.11 6.31
N PRO A 6 -36.36 6.42 6.28
CA PRO A 6 -35.00 6.94 6.47
C PRO A 6 -34.32 6.46 7.77
N MET A 7 -35.11 6.26 8.83
CA MET A 7 -34.66 5.80 10.13
C MET A 7 -34.04 4.38 10.09
N TRP A 8 -34.60 3.49 9.27
CA TRP A 8 -34.08 2.13 9.07
C TRP A 8 -32.77 2.10 8.27
N ARG A 9 -32.52 3.10 7.39
CA ARG A 9 -31.24 3.23 6.68
C ARG A 9 -30.12 3.69 7.61
N GLY A 10 -30.40 4.67 8.46
CA GLY A 10 -29.45 5.15 9.46
C GLY A 10 -29.07 4.07 10.48
N MET A 11 -30.03 3.23 10.88
CA MET A 11 -29.80 2.12 11.80
C MET A 11 -28.96 0.99 11.16
N ARG A 12 -29.17 0.68 9.87
CA ARG A 12 -28.29 -0.27 9.13
C ARG A 12 -26.87 0.26 8.97
N GLN A 13 -26.69 1.54 8.66
CA GLN A 13 -25.36 2.15 8.56
C GLN A 13 -24.62 2.13 9.91
N ARG A 14 -25.33 2.40 11.02
CA ARG A 14 -24.75 2.30 12.37
C ARG A 14 -24.40 0.88 12.76
N ILE A 15 -25.22 -0.12 12.43
CA ILE A 15 -24.93 -1.54 12.69
C ILE A 15 -23.78 -2.06 11.81
N GLN A 16 -23.67 -1.60 10.55
CA GLN A 16 -22.53 -1.91 9.69
C GLN A 16 -21.23 -1.24 10.18
N ALA A 17 -21.28 0.03 10.57
CA ALA A 17 -20.14 0.72 11.17
C ALA A 17 -19.68 0.06 12.49
N PHE A 18 -20.62 -0.41 13.31
CA PHE A 18 -20.32 -1.14 14.55
C PHE A 18 -19.72 -2.53 14.28
N ARG A 19 -20.17 -3.22 13.22
CA ARG A 19 -19.60 -4.53 12.80
C ARG A 19 -18.23 -4.40 12.13
N VAL A 20 -17.98 -3.31 11.41
CA VAL A 20 -16.63 -2.98 10.90
C VAL A 20 -15.72 -2.60 12.06
N GLY A 21 -16.20 -1.81 13.03
CA GLY A 21 -15.44 -1.46 14.24
C GLY A 21 -15.02 -2.67 15.09
N ILE A 22 -15.88 -3.68 15.25
CA ILE A 22 -15.54 -4.92 15.98
C ILE A 22 -14.53 -5.80 15.20
N ILE A 23 -14.60 -5.83 13.87
CA ILE A 23 -13.61 -6.54 13.04
C ILE A 23 -12.28 -5.79 13.04
N VAL A 24 -12.28 -4.47 13.01
CA VAL A 24 -11.06 -3.65 13.19
C VAL A 24 -10.46 -3.90 14.57
N LEU A 25 -11.26 -3.96 15.64
CA LEU A 25 -10.77 -4.25 17.00
C LEU A 25 -10.22 -5.69 17.17
N LEU A 26 -10.81 -6.68 16.49
CA LEU A 26 -10.34 -8.07 16.50
C LEU A 26 -9.16 -8.34 15.55
N VAL A 27 -9.03 -7.57 14.46
CA VAL A 27 -7.92 -7.65 13.50
C VAL A 27 -6.71 -6.82 13.98
N CYS A 28 -6.91 -5.77 14.79
CA CYS A 28 -5.82 -5.05 15.46
C CYS A 28 -5.20 -5.82 16.64
N LEU A 29 -5.73 -7.00 17.01
CA LEU A 29 -5.19 -7.88 18.06
C LEU A 29 -4.12 -8.87 17.54
N PHE A 30 -3.50 -8.62 16.38
CA PHE A 30 -2.24 -9.27 16.06
C PHE A 30 -1.18 -8.78 17.05
N SER A 31 -1.04 -9.57 18.12
CA SER A 31 -0.01 -9.39 19.13
C SER A 31 1.34 -9.34 18.41
N ILE A 32 2.02 -8.22 18.51
CA ILE A 32 3.40 -8.07 18.03
C ILE A 32 4.19 -9.18 18.73
N PRO A 33 4.88 -10.10 18.00
CA PRO A 33 5.82 -10.98 18.64
C PRO A 33 6.86 -10.09 19.35
N ALA A 34 6.91 -10.14 20.68
CA ALA A 34 7.95 -9.51 21.47
C ALA A 34 9.27 -10.22 21.13
N GLY A 35 9.93 -9.79 20.07
CA GLY A 35 11.08 -10.51 19.55
C GLY A 35 11.47 -10.14 18.12
N PHE A 36 11.39 -8.86 17.74
CA PHE A 36 12.23 -8.40 16.63
C PHE A 36 13.60 -8.07 17.22
N SER A 37 14.51 -9.03 17.13
CA SER A 37 15.92 -8.77 17.37
C SER A 37 16.36 -7.68 16.41
N HIS A 38 16.59 -6.47 16.93
CA HIS A 38 17.40 -5.48 16.26
C HIS A 38 18.70 -6.17 15.88
N ILE A 39 18.97 -6.33 14.59
CA ILE A 39 20.35 -6.44 14.15
C ILE A 39 20.82 -4.98 14.18
N PRO A 40 21.54 -4.54 15.23
CA PRO A 40 22.15 -3.22 15.17
C PRO A 40 23.00 -3.20 13.91
N SER A 41 22.72 -2.22 13.03
CA SER A 41 23.68 -1.88 12.00
C SER A 41 25.01 -1.62 12.70
N VAL A 42 26.10 -2.18 12.15
CA VAL A 42 27.46 -2.04 12.70
C VAL A 42 27.94 -0.56 12.63
N TYR A 43 27.16 0.32 12.00
CA TYR A 43 27.34 1.76 11.98
C TYR A 43 26.37 2.46 12.93
N ALA A 44 26.88 3.44 13.70
CA ALA A 44 26.07 4.31 14.53
C ALA A 44 24.99 5.01 13.67
N ALA A 45 23.74 5.00 14.16
CA ALA A 45 22.64 5.65 13.47
C ALA A 45 22.77 7.17 13.52
N THR A 46 22.45 7.85 12.42
CA THR A 46 22.30 9.30 12.39
C THR A 46 21.01 9.69 13.12
N VAL A 47 21.11 10.64 14.05
CA VAL A 47 19.97 11.09 14.87
C VAL A 47 19.40 12.38 14.28
N VAL A 48 18.09 12.40 14.05
CA VAL A 48 17.31 13.60 13.74
C VAL A 48 16.78 14.17 15.06
N GLY A 49 17.18 15.40 15.39
CA GLY A 49 16.80 16.08 16.63
C GLY A 49 17.84 16.00 17.75
N ASN A 50 17.52 16.59 18.89
CA ASN A 50 18.40 16.72 20.07
C ASN A 50 17.68 16.54 21.42
N GLY A 51 16.49 15.95 21.41
CA GLY A 51 15.65 15.73 22.59
C GLY A 51 14.43 16.64 22.66
N THR A 52 14.32 17.62 21.76
CA THR A 52 13.19 18.57 21.69
C THR A 52 12.38 18.38 20.41
N PRO A 53 11.04 18.52 20.43
CA PRO A 53 10.23 18.48 19.21
C PRO A 53 10.69 19.50 18.16
N GLU A 54 11.08 20.70 18.57
CA GLU A 54 11.47 21.80 17.67
C GLU A 54 12.76 21.50 16.90
N SER A 55 13.63 20.63 17.43
CA SER A 55 14.87 20.22 16.76
C SER A 55 14.64 19.24 15.61
N CYS A 56 13.51 18.54 15.60
CA CYS A 56 13.14 17.60 14.56
C CYS A 56 12.48 18.32 13.39
N THR A 57 13.32 18.98 12.60
CA THR A 57 12.93 19.76 11.41
C THR A 57 13.05 18.94 10.14
N GLU A 58 12.38 19.39 9.07
CA GLU A 58 12.58 18.86 7.72
C GLU A 58 14.06 18.91 7.30
N ASN A 59 14.78 20.01 7.59
CA ASN A 59 16.19 20.15 7.25
C ASN A 59 17.08 19.12 7.96
N ALA A 60 16.81 18.84 9.24
CA ALA A 60 17.52 17.80 9.99
C ALA A 60 17.28 16.41 9.39
N LEU A 61 16.03 16.11 9.01
CA LEU A 61 15.69 14.85 8.33
C LEU A 61 16.39 14.73 6.96
N ARG A 62 16.36 15.78 6.13
CA ARG A 62 17.06 15.81 4.83
C ARG A 62 18.55 15.60 4.98
N THR A 63 19.16 16.23 5.98
CA THR A 63 20.59 16.08 6.28
C THR A 63 20.93 14.64 6.65
N ALA A 64 20.10 13.99 7.47
CA ALA A 64 20.30 12.59 7.85
C ALA A 64 20.13 11.66 6.64
N VAL A 65 19.09 11.86 5.82
CA VAL A 65 18.83 11.03 4.63
C VAL A 65 19.93 11.16 3.59
N ALA A 66 20.49 12.36 3.39
CA ALA A 66 21.60 12.57 2.45
C ALA A 66 22.86 11.75 2.81
N GLN A 67 23.04 11.39 4.09
CA GLN A 67 24.13 10.52 4.54
C GLN A 67 23.85 9.04 4.23
N GLY A 68 22.57 8.65 4.17
CA GLY A 68 22.12 7.26 4.09
C GLY A 68 22.31 6.52 5.42
N GLY A 69 22.29 5.19 5.37
CA GLY A 69 22.49 4.35 6.55
C GLY A 69 21.26 4.33 7.47
N ALA A 70 21.50 4.10 8.77
CA ALA A 70 20.45 4.04 9.76
C ALA A 70 20.12 5.44 10.30
N ILE A 71 18.84 5.77 10.38
CA ILE A 71 18.31 7.06 10.84
C ILE A 71 17.29 6.81 11.95
N VAL A 72 17.47 7.50 13.07
CA VAL A 72 16.56 7.48 14.24
C VAL A 72 16.20 8.90 14.67
N PHE A 73 15.22 9.04 15.56
CA PHE A 73 14.69 10.34 15.97
C PHE A 73 14.78 10.57 17.47
N ASP A 74 15.24 11.76 17.84
CA ASP A 74 15.23 12.28 19.21
C ASP A 74 14.42 13.58 19.27
N CYS A 75 13.10 13.45 19.08
CA CYS A 75 12.15 14.56 19.05
C CYS A 75 11.42 14.78 20.38
N GLY A 76 11.96 14.26 21.49
CA GLY A 76 11.25 14.13 22.75
C GLY A 76 10.33 12.91 22.80
N SER A 77 9.53 12.79 23.85
CA SER A 77 8.74 11.59 24.18
C SER A 77 7.35 11.54 23.53
N ASN A 78 6.82 12.66 23.05
CA ASN A 78 5.51 12.73 22.43
C ASN A 78 5.58 12.39 20.93
N SER A 79 4.41 12.19 20.32
CA SER A 79 4.33 12.07 18.85
C SER A 79 4.69 13.41 18.21
N HIS A 80 5.43 13.37 17.11
CA HIS A 80 5.93 14.56 16.43
C HIS A 80 5.69 14.46 14.92
N THR A 81 5.24 15.56 14.30
CA THR A 81 5.01 15.63 12.85
C THR A 81 6.09 16.47 12.19
N ILE A 82 6.75 15.89 11.20
CA ILE A 82 7.64 16.58 10.26
C ILE A 82 6.90 16.71 8.95
N THR A 83 6.40 17.90 8.63
CA THR A 83 5.82 18.19 7.32
C THR A 83 6.94 18.54 6.35
N VAL A 84 6.96 17.91 5.18
CA VAL A 84 7.96 18.15 4.14
C VAL A 84 7.39 19.04 3.03
N SER A 85 8.19 19.95 2.50
CA SER A 85 7.77 20.85 1.43
C SER A 85 8.08 20.34 0.01
N ASP A 86 8.95 19.33 -0.10
CA ASP A 86 9.32 18.67 -1.36
C ASP A 86 9.69 17.20 -1.11
N ASP A 87 9.88 16.41 -2.16
CA ASP A 87 10.39 15.03 -2.07
C ASP A 87 11.64 14.98 -1.19
N ILE A 88 11.70 14.03 -0.26
CA ILE A 88 12.96 13.59 0.33
C ILE A 88 13.57 12.54 -0.59
N VAL A 89 14.73 12.87 -1.17
CA VAL A 89 15.40 12.00 -2.15
C VAL A 89 16.26 10.95 -1.45
N ILE A 90 16.01 9.68 -1.75
CA ILE A 90 16.82 8.55 -1.29
C ILE A 90 17.81 8.20 -2.41
N SER A 91 19.05 8.68 -2.28
CA SER A 91 20.17 8.40 -3.20
C SER A 91 21.18 7.38 -2.67
N ARG A 92 20.93 6.88 -1.44
CA ARG A 92 21.76 5.89 -0.75
C ARG A 92 20.87 4.90 0.00
N PRO A 93 21.32 3.65 0.22
CA PRO A 93 20.63 2.70 1.08
C PRO A 93 20.31 3.33 2.44
N THR A 94 19.03 3.40 2.78
CA THR A 94 18.57 4.14 3.97
C THR A 94 17.57 3.31 4.77
N THR A 95 17.75 3.27 6.08
CA THR A 95 16.78 2.74 7.04
C THR A 95 16.32 3.88 7.92
N ILE A 96 15.02 4.14 7.96
CA ILE A 96 14.42 5.17 8.81
C ILE A 96 13.53 4.48 9.84
N ASP A 97 13.85 4.65 11.12
CA ASP A 97 13.09 4.10 12.25
C ASP A 97 12.53 5.23 13.11
N GLY A 98 11.20 5.40 13.09
CA GLY A 98 10.50 6.41 13.87
C GLY A 98 10.39 6.10 15.37
N GLY A 99 10.72 4.88 15.79
CA GLY A 99 10.64 4.42 17.17
C GLY A 99 9.22 4.52 17.78
N GLY A 100 9.12 4.25 19.08
CA GLY A 100 7.83 4.15 19.79
C GLY A 100 7.30 2.72 19.85
N SER A 101 6.36 2.47 20.76
CA SER A 101 5.81 1.12 21.01
C SER A 101 4.48 0.87 20.32
N GLN A 102 3.86 1.90 19.75
CA GLN A 102 2.61 1.82 19.01
C GLN A 102 2.83 1.50 17.51
N GLN A 103 1.79 0.99 16.85
CA GLN A 103 1.79 0.84 15.40
C GLN A 103 2.00 2.20 14.72
N GLY A 104 2.88 2.27 13.72
CA GLY A 104 3.23 3.52 13.04
C GLY A 104 4.17 4.44 13.84
N GLY A 105 4.61 4.01 15.03
CA GLY A 105 5.56 4.73 15.87
C GLY A 105 5.15 6.16 16.24
N ARG A 106 6.09 6.92 16.81
CA ARG A 106 5.83 8.31 17.27
C ARG A 106 6.04 9.36 16.20
N ILE A 107 6.80 9.05 15.17
CA ILE A 107 7.19 10.03 14.17
C ILE A 107 6.24 9.94 12.98
N ILE A 108 5.68 11.09 12.63
CA ILE A 108 4.81 11.28 11.49
C ILE A 108 5.58 12.10 10.47
N ILE A 109 5.69 11.61 9.25
CA ILE A 109 6.25 12.37 8.12
C ILE A 109 5.10 12.65 7.15
N SER A 110 4.77 13.93 6.96
CA SER A 110 3.60 14.36 6.21
C SER A 110 3.98 15.13 4.96
N GLY A 111 3.38 14.80 3.81
CA GLY A 111 3.51 15.57 2.57
C GLY A 111 2.62 16.82 2.52
N GLY A 112 1.83 17.08 3.58
CA GLY A 112 0.99 18.27 3.69
C GLY A 112 -0.15 18.37 2.67
N ASN A 113 -0.51 17.26 2.00
CA ASN A 113 -1.39 17.20 0.82
C ASN A 113 -0.85 17.93 -0.42
N GLN A 114 0.44 18.27 -0.43
CA GLN A 114 1.05 19.12 -1.45
C GLN A 114 2.19 18.44 -2.20
N THR A 115 2.92 17.53 -1.55
CA THR A 115 4.08 16.86 -2.14
C THR A 115 4.17 15.40 -1.73
N ARG A 116 4.92 14.62 -2.50
CA ARG A 116 5.27 13.24 -2.17
C ARG A 116 6.32 13.25 -1.07
N VAL A 117 6.29 12.25 -0.20
CA VAL A 117 7.19 12.23 0.97
C VAL A 117 8.58 11.76 0.57
N PHE A 118 8.69 10.60 -0.06
CA PHE A 118 9.97 10.02 -0.47
C PHE A 118 10.02 9.70 -1.96
N ARG A 119 11.14 10.02 -2.59
CA ARG A 119 11.47 9.56 -3.93
C ARG A 119 12.83 8.89 -3.93
N MET A 120 12.88 7.64 -4.35
CA MET A 120 14.12 6.91 -4.52
C MET A 120 14.72 7.19 -5.89
N GLU A 121 16.05 7.29 -5.94
CA GLU A 121 16.78 7.08 -7.19
C GLU A 121 16.78 5.58 -7.55
N ASP A 122 17.10 5.28 -8.81
CA ASP A 122 17.09 3.91 -9.30
C ASP A 122 18.09 3.02 -8.56
N LYS A 123 17.70 1.75 -8.37
CA LYS A 123 18.50 0.70 -7.72
C LYS A 123 18.92 1.02 -6.28
N GLN A 124 18.18 1.89 -5.60
CA GLN A 124 18.38 2.19 -4.19
C GLN A 124 17.52 1.29 -3.31
N SER A 125 17.80 1.31 -2.00
CA SER A 125 16.99 0.63 -1.00
C SER A 125 16.50 1.58 0.09
N LEU A 126 15.25 1.39 0.50
CA LEU A 126 14.61 2.13 1.57
C LEU A 126 13.91 1.15 2.52
N THR A 127 14.25 1.26 3.80
CA THR A 127 13.52 0.58 4.86
C THR A 127 12.83 1.60 5.75
N ILE A 128 11.51 1.46 5.89
CA ILE A 128 10.65 2.28 6.75
C ILE A 128 10.17 1.41 7.91
N ARG A 129 10.48 1.83 9.14
CA ARG A 129 10.06 1.16 10.38
C ARG A 129 9.39 2.12 11.33
N ASN A 130 8.33 1.67 11.99
CA ASN A 130 7.70 2.42 13.09
C ASN A 130 7.40 3.86 12.70
N LEU A 131 6.86 4.08 11.50
CA LEU A 131 6.60 5.41 10.96
C LEU A 131 5.17 5.54 10.48
N THR A 132 4.63 6.74 10.63
CA THR A 132 3.40 7.14 9.97
C THR A 132 3.75 8.07 8.82
N ILE A 133 3.44 7.67 7.60
CA ILE A 133 3.63 8.46 6.38
C ILE A 133 2.25 8.83 5.84
N ARG A 134 1.94 10.12 5.81
CA ARG A 134 0.58 10.56 5.46
C ARG A 134 0.53 11.82 4.63
N ASP A 135 -0.64 12.07 4.05
CA ASP A 135 -0.92 13.28 3.27
C ASP A 135 0.11 13.51 2.16
N GLY A 136 0.75 12.46 1.65
CA GLY A 136 1.64 12.51 0.51
C GLY A 136 0.85 12.72 -0.77
N LYS A 137 1.33 13.56 -1.68
CA LYS A 137 0.69 13.82 -2.96
C LYS A 137 1.71 13.83 -4.10
N GLU A 138 1.50 12.96 -5.08
CA GLU A 138 2.34 12.90 -6.27
C GLU A 138 2.36 14.26 -7.00
N PRO A 139 3.52 14.74 -7.49
CA PRO A 139 3.67 16.10 -8.03
C PRO A 139 3.24 16.32 -9.50
N GLY A 140 2.61 15.33 -10.16
CA GLY A 140 2.04 15.47 -11.50
C GLY A 140 2.78 14.74 -12.63
N PHE A 141 3.80 13.94 -12.34
CA PHE A 141 4.59 13.18 -13.32
C PHE A 141 4.27 11.66 -13.31
N GLY A 142 3.41 11.21 -12.41
CA GLY A 142 2.97 9.81 -12.27
C GLY A 142 3.92 8.99 -11.39
N SER A 143 3.46 8.56 -10.21
CA SER A 143 4.15 7.65 -9.24
C SER A 143 3.36 7.54 -7.93
N GLY A 144 3.94 6.88 -6.91
CA GLY A 144 3.39 6.74 -5.56
C GLY A 144 3.18 8.08 -4.84
N GLY A 145 2.06 8.27 -4.15
CA GLY A 145 1.79 9.51 -3.39
C GLY A 145 2.66 9.70 -2.14
N ALA A 146 3.02 8.62 -1.44
CA ALA A 146 3.95 8.65 -0.32
C ALA A 146 5.38 8.32 -0.75
N ILE A 147 5.56 7.18 -1.43
CA ILE A 147 6.86 6.64 -1.81
C ILE A 147 6.85 6.33 -3.31
N ASN A 148 7.78 6.94 -4.04
CA ASN A 148 8.24 6.44 -5.33
C ASN A 148 9.50 5.60 -5.10
N GLY A 149 9.41 4.30 -5.36
CA GLY A 149 10.47 3.32 -5.16
C GLY A 149 11.58 3.33 -6.21
N GLY A 150 11.43 4.09 -7.30
CA GLY A 150 12.39 4.12 -8.39
C GLY A 150 12.47 2.80 -9.17
N TRP A 151 13.25 2.80 -10.25
CA TRP A 151 13.46 1.59 -11.06
C TRP A 151 14.40 0.62 -10.35
N ARG A 152 13.99 -0.66 -10.25
CA ARG A 152 14.71 -1.73 -9.53
C ARG A 152 15.00 -1.39 -8.07
N GLY A 153 14.12 -0.63 -7.44
CA GLY A 153 14.23 -0.28 -6.03
C GLY A 153 13.87 -1.43 -5.10
N GLU A 154 14.45 -1.42 -3.90
CA GLU A 154 14.16 -2.37 -2.82
C GLU A 154 13.49 -1.63 -1.65
N VAL A 155 12.19 -1.86 -1.44
CA VAL A 155 11.41 -1.19 -0.40
C VAL A 155 10.94 -2.19 0.65
N LEU A 156 11.30 -1.94 1.90
CA LEU A 156 10.83 -2.70 3.06
C LEU A 156 10.04 -1.78 4.00
N ILE A 157 8.81 -2.15 4.31
CA ILE A 157 7.91 -1.42 5.20
C ILE A 157 7.52 -2.34 6.35
N GLU A 158 7.84 -1.94 7.58
CA GLU A 158 7.55 -2.72 8.78
C GLU A 158 6.89 -1.85 9.85
N ASN A 159 5.84 -2.37 10.49
CA ASN A 159 5.12 -1.71 11.58
C ASN A 159 4.78 -0.22 11.32
N SER A 160 4.33 0.09 10.11
CA SER A 160 4.16 1.47 9.65
C SER A 160 2.73 1.75 9.19
N ILE A 161 2.33 3.01 9.21
CA ILE A 161 1.01 3.48 8.80
C ILE A 161 1.16 4.36 7.56
N PHE A 162 0.39 4.08 6.52
CA PHE A 162 0.26 4.90 5.32
C PHE A 162 -1.17 5.39 5.21
N ASP A 163 -1.41 6.67 5.48
CA ASP A 163 -2.76 7.23 5.53
C ASP A 163 -2.93 8.43 4.60
N ASN A 164 -4.07 8.47 3.90
CA ASN A 164 -4.48 9.62 3.08
C ASN A 164 -3.40 10.08 2.06
N ASN A 165 -2.67 9.14 1.45
CA ASN A 165 -1.73 9.44 0.38
C ASN A 165 -2.41 9.39 -1.00
N ASP A 166 -2.00 10.25 -1.92
CA ASP A 166 -2.66 10.48 -3.20
C ASP A 166 -1.67 10.43 -4.38
N GLY A 167 -1.76 9.35 -5.15
CA GLY A 167 -0.99 9.11 -6.37
C GLY A 167 -1.69 9.51 -7.67
N ARG A 168 -2.82 10.22 -7.61
CA ARG A 168 -3.66 10.47 -8.80
C ARG A 168 -3.23 11.66 -9.67
N ALA A 169 -2.39 12.56 -9.15
CA ALA A 169 -2.18 13.87 -9.76
C ALA A 169 -1.64 13.81 -11.20
N GLY A 170 -0.73 12.88 -11.51
CA GLY A 170 -0.16 12.71 -12.85
C GLY A 170 -1.06 12.03 -13.88
N ASN A 171 -2.25 11.54 -13.50
CA ASN A 171 -3.15 10.77 -14.36
C ASN A 171 -2.44 9.66 -15.19
N HIS A 172 -1.42 9.06 -14.59
CA HIS A 172 -0.53 8.11 -15.23
C HIS A 172 -0.79 6.71 -14.68
N GLU A 173 -0.54 5.66 -15.49
CA GLU A 173 -0.77 4.28 -15.07
C GLU A 173 -0.03 3.93 -13.77
N GLN A 174 1.16 4.51 -13.57
CA GLN A 174 2.07 4.34 -12.43
C GLN A 174 1.61 5.02 -11.12
N GLY A 175 0.45 5.69 -11.11
CA GLY A 175 -0.06 6.39 -9.94
C GLY A 175 -0.53 5.44 -8.82
N GLY A 176 0.38 4.94 -7.98
CA GLY A 176 0.04 4.19 -6.76
C GLY A 176 -0.37 5.13 -5.63
N GLY A 177 -1.39 4.79 -4.83
CA GLY A 177 -1.87 5.77 -3.84
C GLY A 177 -0.87 6.12 -2.75
N ALA A 178 -0.31 5.10 -2.09
CA ALA A 178 0.80 5.29 -1.15
C ALA A 178 2.15 4.97 -1.81
N VAL A 179 2.30 3.75 -2.33
CA VAL A 179 3.61 3.23 -2.77
C VAL A 179 3.54 2.82 -4.24
N PHE A 180 4.56 3.24 -5.00
CA PHE A 180 4.84 2.73 -6.34
C PHE A 180 6.25 2.14 -6.40
N VAL A 181 6.42 0.96 -7.02
CA VAL A 181 7.75 0.35 -7.28
C VAL A 181 7.77 -0.21 -8.70
N ASP A 182 8.85 0.06 -9.45
CA ASP A 182 9.01 -0.39 -10.84
C ASP A 182 10.15 -1.41 -10.98
N ILE A 183 9.83 -2.65 -11.38
CA ILE A 183 10.75 -3.79 -11.59
C ILE A 183 11.66 -4.05 -10.37
N GLY A 184 11.18 -3.70 -9.17
CA GLY A 184 11.89 -3.82 -7.90
C GLY A 184 11.28 -4.88 -6.97
N ASN A 185 11.62 -4.83 -5.68
CA ASN A 185 10.92 -5.63 -4.66
C ASN A 185 10.25 -4.73 -3.63
N LEU A 186 9.05 -5.13 -3.23
CA LEU A 186 8.30 -4.50 -2.16
C LEU A 186 7.91 -5.54 -1.11
N THR A 187 8.36 -5.32 0.13
CA THR A 187 7.96 -6.13 1.29
C THR A 187 7.23 -5.24 2.29
N ILE A 188 6.05 -5.67 2.70
CA ILE A 188 5.18 -4.97 3.66
C ILE A 188 4.81 -5.93 4.79
N ARG A 189 5.10 -5.56 6.03
CA ARG A 189 4.82 -6.37 7.21
C ARG A 189 4.20 -5.55 8.34
N TYR A 190 3.23 -6.12 9.04
CA TYR A 190 2.65 -5.52 10.25
C TYR A 190 2.13 -4.09 10.06
N SER A 191 1.75 -3.73 8.84
CA SER A 191 1.52 -2.34 8.44
C SER A 191 0.07 -2.09 8.08
N LEU A 192 -0.32 -0.82 8.15
CA LEU A 192 -1.69 -0.36 7.92
C LEU A 192 -1.70 0.65 6.78
N PHE A 193 -2.52 0.39 5.76
CA PHE A 193 -2.74 1.29 4.63
C PHE A 193 -4.19 1.73 4.61
N THR A 194 -4.44 3.01 4.86
CA THR A 194 -5.79 3.58 4.98
C THR A 194 -6.01 4.77 4.07
N ASN A 195 -7.20 4.83 3.46
CA ASN A 195 -7.68 6.02 2.75
C ASN A 195 -6.77 6.51 1.61
N ASN A 196 -5.86 5.67 1.12
CA ASN A 196 -4.95 6.05 0.04
C ASN A 196 -5.69 6.00 -1.30
N LYS A 197 -5.25 6.84 -2.25
CA LYS A 197 -5.94 7.06 -3.52
C LYS A 197 -4.96 6.98 -4.68
N GLY A 198 -5.14 6.02 -5.58
CA GLY A 198 -4.28 5.82 -6.75
C GLY A 198 -5.03 5.87 -8.08
N ILE A 199 -4.31 5.90 -9.19
CA ILE A 199 -4.83 5.57 -10.53
C ILE A 199 -4.99 4.06 -10.68
N ASN A 200 -3.98 3.30 -10.24
CA ASN A 200 -4.01 1.86 -10.04
C ASN A 200 -3.39 1.57 -8.67
N GLY A 201 -3.87 0.56 -7.96
CA GLY A 201 -3.35 0.24 -6.63
C GLY A 201 -3.61 1.37 -5.64
N GLY A 202 -4.83 1.43 -5.10
CA GLY A 202 -5.22 2.54 -4.22
C GLY A 202 -4.32 2.70 -3.00
N GLY A 203 -3.70 1.62 -2.50
CA GLY A 203 -2.58 1.68 -1.55
C GLY A 203 -1.24 1.43 -2.24
N VAL A 204 -1.11 0.30 -2.92
CA VAL A 204 0.16 -0.20 -3.46
C VAL A 204 0.03 -0.53 -4.94
N HIS A 205 0.97 -0.01 -5.71
CA HIS A 205 1.17 -0.35 -7.11
C HIS A 205 2.61 -0.87 -7.30
N ILE A 206 2.75 -2.09 -7.81
CA ILE A 206 4.04 -2.61 -8.28
C ILE A 206 3.93 -3.18 -9.70
N VAL A 207 4.93 -2.91 -10.53
CA VAL A 207 5.01 -3.46 -11.91
C VAL A 207 6.28 -4.27 -12.04
N GLY A 208 6.18 -5.47 -12.59
CA GLY A 208 7.33 -6.29 -12.95
C GLY A 208 8.25 -6.69 -11.81
N GLY A 209 7.79 -6.55 -10.57
CA GLY A 209 8.59 -6.67 -9.36
C GLY A 209 7.97 -7.64 -8.35
N ARG A 210 8.76 -8.14 -7.40
CA ARG A 210 8.26 -9.09 -6.39
C ARG A 210 7.51 -8.36 -5.29
N LEU A 211 6.40 -8.94 -4.85
CA LEU A 211 5.59 -8.40 -3.77
C LEU A 211 5.44 -9.42 -2.64
N LEU A 212 5.71 -8.98 -1.42
CA LEU A 212 5.39 -9.70 -0.20
C LEU A 212 4.56 -8.81 0.73
N ILE A 213 3.36 -9.24 1.08
CA ILE A 213 2.51 -8.59 2.08
C ILE A 213 2.17 -9.60 3.17
N GLU A 214 2.50 -9.29 4.42
CA GLU A 214 2.30 -10.18 5.56
C GLU A 214 1.72 -9.41 6.76
N HIS A 215 0.77 -10.00 7.47
CA HIS A 215 0.26 -9.44 8.73
C HIS A 215 -0.18 -7.98 8.62
N SER A 216 -0.73 -7.59 7.46
CA SER A 216 -1.00 -6.19 7.13
C SER A 216 -2.46 -5.98 6.81
N VAL A 217 -2.89 -4.72 6.92
CA VAL A 217 -4.30 -4.34 6.82
C VAL A 217 -4.45 -3.19 5.83
N PHE A 218 -5.38 -3.34 4.89
CA PHE A 218 -5.71 -2.37 3.85
C PHE A 218 -7.19 -1.99 3.95
N ILE A 219 -7.48 -0.75 4.34
CA ILE A 219 -8.85 -0.29 4.59
C ILE A 219 -9.16 0.98 3.78
N ASN A 220 -10.29 0.97 3.08
CA ASN A 220 -10.82 2.14 2.37
C ASN A 220 -9.83 2.78 1.39
N ASN A 221 -8.90 2.01 0.86
CA ASN A 221 -8.07 2.47 -0.25
C ASN A 221 -8.91 2.46 -1.52
N GLN A 222 -8.65 3.40 -2.42
CA GLN A 222 -9.44 3.54 -3.63
C GLN A 222 -8.59 3.84 -4.86
N THR A 223 -9.06 3.37 -6.01
CA THR A 223 -8.59 3.87 -7.30
C THR A 223 -9.59 4.84 -7.92
N GLU A 224 -9.06 5.76 -8.72
CA GLU A 224 -9.82 6.61 -9.63
C GLU A 224 -9.12 6.62 -10.99
N SER A 225 -9.83 6.22 -12.05
CA SER A 225 -9.18 5.96 -13.34
C SER A 225 -8.73 7.25 -14.07
N GLY A 226 -9.12 8.42 -13.58
CA GLY A 226 -8.89 9.71 -14.24
C GLY A 226 -9.60 9.82 -15.60
N GLY A 227 -10.69 9.07 -15.78
CA GLY A 227 -11.41 8.96 -17.06
C GLY A 227 -10.79 7.98 -18.05
N SER A 228 -9.65 7.36 -17.71
CA SER A 228 -9.05 6.30 -18.51
C SER A 228 -9.93 5.04 -18.47
N THR A 229 -9.93 4.37 -19.61
CA THR A 229 -10.56 3.08 -19.83
C THR A 229 -9.71 1.91 -19.34
N ILE A 230 -8.38 2.08 -19.33
CA ILE A 230 -7.45 1.01 -18.98
C ILE A 230 -7.05 1.01 -17.50
N HIS A 231 -7.21 2.12 -16.79
CA HIS A 231 -6.88 2.29 -15.36
C HIS A 231 -8.03 1.93 -14.40
N GLY A 232 -7.82 2.13 -13.10
CA GLY A 232 -8.82 1.88 -12.05
C GLY A 232 -8.72 0.47 -11.46
N ASN A 233 -7.58 -0.19 -11.59
CA ASN A 233 -7.41 -1.58 -11.17
C ASN A 233 -6.84 -1.66 -9.74
N GLY A 234 -7.34 -2.60 -8.92
CA GLY A 234 -6.79 -2.91 -7.61
C GLY A 234 -7.07 -1.81 -6.57
N GLY A 235 -8.22 -1.87 -5.90
CA GLY A 235 -8.62 -0.82 -4.95
C GLY A 235 -7.65 -0.65 -3.79
N ALA A 236 -6.94 -1.71 -3.38
CA ALA A 236 -5.81 -1.64 -2.46
C ALA A 236 -4.49 -1.97 -3.16
N VAL A 237 -4.41 -3.12 -3.82
CA VAL A 237 -3.16 -3.64 -4.40
C VAL A 237 -3.34 -3.88 -5.88
N TYR A 238 -2.38 -3.40 -6.67
CA TYR A 238 -2.26 -3.70 -8.09
C TYR A 238 -0.86 -4.26 -8.39
N THR A 239 -0.82 -5.37 -9.12
CA THR A 239 0.39 -5.92 -9.71
C THR A 239 0.22 -6.17 -11.21
N ASP A 240 1.28 -5.89 -11.98
CA ASP A 240 1.42 -6.31 -13.38
C ASP A 240 2.80 -6.95 -13.61
N GLY A 241 2.85 -8.27 -13.50
CA GLY A 241 4.07 -9.08 -13.51
C GLY A 241 4.79 -9.10 -12.16
N ALA A 242 5.52 -10.19 -11.90
CA ALA A 242 6.25 -10.40 -10.65
C ALA A 242 7.77 -10.57 -10.83
N GLY A 243 8.30 -10.31 -12.02
CA GLY A 243 9.74 -10.29 -12.30
C GLY A 243 10.14 -10.89 -13.64
N SER A 244 9.52 -12.00 -14.05
CA SER A 244 10.04 -12.83 -15.14
C SER A 244 9.91 -12.20 -16.53
N LYS A 245 8.76 -11.57 -16.84
CA LYS A 245 8.54 -10.85 -18.11
C LYS A 245 9.57 -9.74 -18.35
N PHE A 246 9.94 -9.03 -17.29
CA PHE A 246 10.79 -7.85 -17.37
C PHE A 246 12.28 -8.16 -17.14
N ASN A 247 12.60 -9.40 -16.76
CA ASN A 247 13.97 -9.89 -16.67
C ASN A 247 14.06 -11.31 -17.30
N PRO A 248 14.01 -11.42 -18.65
CA PRO A 248 14.03 -12.71 -19.34
C PRO A 248 15.23 -13.57 -18.94
N GLY A 249 14.99 -14.85 -18.68
CA GLY A 249 16.02 -15.82 -18.24
C GLY A 249 16.26 -15.85 -16.73
N GLN A 250 15.58 -15.03 -15.94
CA GLN A 250 15.56 -15.14 -14.48
C GLN A 250 14.52 -16.17 -14.01
N PRO A 251 14.67 -16.74 -12.79
CA PRO A 251 13.65 -17.59 -12.19
C PRO A 251 12.29 -16.90 -12.08
N ALA A 252 11.25 -17.69 -11.84
CA ALA A 252 9.90 -17.21 -11.57
C ALA A 252 9.87 -16.05 -10.56
N GLY A 253 9.09 -15.03 -10.89
CA GLY A 253 8.69 -13.97 -9.97
C GLY A 253 7.64 -14.46 -8.96
N TYR A 254 7.53 -13.78 -7.82
CA TYR A 254 6.55 -14.13 -6.79
C TYR A 254 5.77 -12.92 -6.32
N THR A 255 4.45 -13.09 -6.19
CA THR A 255 3.60 -12.23 -5.36
C THR A 255 2.97 -13.09 -4.26
N THR A 256 3.31 -12.80 -3.02
CA THR A 256 2.80 -13.50 -1.85
C THR A 256 2.05 -12.53 -0.95
N ILE A 257 0.79 -12.84 -0.65
CA ILE A 257 -0.03 -12.06 0.26
C ILE A 257 -0.58 -13.01 1.32
N ARG A 258 -0.21 -12.79 2.59
CA ARG A 258 -0.61 -13.70 3.66
C ARG A 258 -0.97 -13.06 4.98
N SER A 259 -1.81 -13.76 5.73
CA SER A 259 -2.20 -13.38 7.09
C SER A 259 -2.66 -11.91 7.16
N SER A 260 -3.38 -11.46 6.13
CA SER A 260 -3.65 -10.03 5.88
C SER A 260 -5.13 -9.78 5.61
N VAL A 261 -5.55 -8.53 5.77
CA VAL A 261 -6.97 -8.15 5.73
C VAL A 261 -7.21 -6.96 4.81
N PHE A 262 -8.20 -7.10 3.92
CA PHE A 262 -8.59 -6.09 2.93
C PHE A 262 -10.07 -5.75 3.07
N ILE A 263 -10.38 -4.57 3.59
CA ILE A 263 -11.76 -4.17 3.91
C ILE A 263 -12.14 -2.85 3.24
N GLY A 264 -13.31 -2.81 2.59
CA GLY A 264 -13.91 -1.54 2.16
C GLY A 264 -13.14 -0.84 1.04
N ASN A 265 -12.20 -1.51 0.37
CA ASN A 265 -11.44 -0.93 -0.72
C ASN A 265 -12.29 -0.84 -1.99
N ARG A 266 -12.02 0.18 -2.82
CA ARG A 266 -12.81 0.49 -4.02
C ARG A 266 -11.93 0.56 -5.27
N ALA A 267 -12.31 -0.18 -6.31
CA ALA A 267 -11.71 -0.04 -7.62
C ALA A 267 -12.70 0.50 -8.65
N GLU A 268 -12.20 1.20 -9.68
CA GLU A 268 -13.02 1.69 -10.80
C GLU A 268 -13.03 0.78 -12.03
N LYS A 269 -12.35 -0.37 -11.99
CA LYS A 269 -12.33 -1.30 -13.12
C LYS A 269 -12.27 -2.76 -12.70
N THR A 270 -11.30 -3.15 -11.90
CA THR A 270 -11.12 -4.55 -11.51
C THR A 270 -10.56 -4.69 -10.10
N GLY A 271 -10.90 -5.77 -9.41
CA GLY A 271 -10.27 -6.15 -8.15
C GLY A 271 -10.50 -5.12 -7.04
N GLY A 272 -11.68 -5.14 -6.42
CA GLY A 272 -12.04 -4.13 -5.40
C GLY A 272 -11.04 -4.05 -4.26
N ALA A 273 -10.47 -5.18 -3.85
CA ALA A 273 -9.27 -5.21 -3.02
C ALA A 273 -7.99 -5.35 -3.85
N MET A 274 -7.91 -6.40 -4.67
CA MET A 274 -6.65 -6.80 -5.30
C MET A 274 -6.84 -7.08 -6.79
N HIS A 275 -5.97 -6.50 -7.60
CA HIS A 275 -5.73 -6.91 -8.98
C HIS A 275 -4.35 -7.52 -9.07
N LEU A 276 -4.29 -8.83 -9.33
CA LEU A 276 -3.05 -9.60 -9.38
C LEU A 276 -2.88 -10.17 -10.79
N TRP A 277 -2.09 -9.49 -11.61
CA TRP A 277 -1.75 -9.96 -12.95
C TRP A 277 -0.29 -10.36 -13.02
N GLY A 278 -0.03 -11.55 -13.57
CA GLY A 278 1.31 -12.12 -13.71
C GLY A 278 1.53 -12.68 -15.10
N TYR A 279 2.77 -13.08 -15.37
CA TYR A 279 3.13 -13.76 -16.62
C TYR A 279 3.92 -15.00 -16.28
N GLU A 280 3.59 -16.14 -16.89
CA GLU A 280 4.39 -17.36 -16.70
C GLU A 280 5.88 -17.06 -16.99
N PRO A 281 6.81 -17.55 -16.14
CA PRO A 281 6.63 -18.52 -15.05
C PRO A 281 6.30 -17.94 -13.66
N ASP A 282 5.82 -16.70 -13.51
CA ASP A 282 5.49 -16.09 -12.21
C ASP A 282 4.54 -16.96 -11.36
N ARG A 283 4.55 -16.77 -10.04
CA ARG A 283 3.71 -17.53 -9.10
C ARG A 283 3.05 -16.63 -8.08
N PHE A 284 1.76 -16.83 -7.86
CA PHE A 284 1.01 -16.12 -6.82
C PHE A 284 0.59 -17.03 -5.69
N LEU A 285 0.78 -16.60 -4.45
CA LEU A 285 0.30 -17.26 -3.26
C LEU A 285 -0.53 -16.28 -2.43
N VAL A 286 -1.80 -16.59 -2.21
CA VAL A 286 -2.66 -15.85 -1.28
C VAL A 286 -3.14 -16.79 -0.19
N GLU A 287 -2.65 -16.62 1.04
CA GLU A 287 -2.94 -17.55 2.14
C GLU A 287 -3.38 -16.86 3.43
N ASN A 288 -4.38 -17.40 4.13
CA ASN A 288 -4.86 -16.84 5.40
C ASN A 288 -5.31 -15.37 5.27
N VAL A 289 -6.04 -15.03 4.20
CA VAL A 289 -6.45 -13.66 3.88
C VAL A 289 -7.96 -13.46 4.04
N ILE A 290 -8.35 -12.31 4.59
CA ILE A 290 -9.75 -11.85 4.62
C ILE A 290 -9.93 -10.72 3.61
N VAL A 291 -10.85 -10.91 2.65
CA VAL A 291 -11.27 -9.91 1.66
C VAL A 291 -12.74 -9.62 1.86
N LYS A 292 -13.07 -8.45 2.40
CA LYS A 292 -14.43 -8.16 2.85
C LYS A 292 -14.93 -6.76 2.47
N ASP A 293 -16.21 -6.67 2.11
CA ASP A 293 -16.92 -5.40 1.87
C ASP A 293 -16.23 -4.51 0.79
N ASN A 294 -15.44 -5.09 -0.12
CA ASN A 294 -14.78 -4.35 -1.19
C ASN A 294 -15.72 -4.15 -2.40
N LEU A 295 -15.45 -3.11 -3.18
CA LEU A 295 -16.33 -2.65 -4.25
C LEU A 295 -15.56 -2.45 -5.55
N VAL A 296 -16.11 -2.94 -6.65
CA VAL A 296 -15.76 -2.46 -8.00
C VAL A 296 -16.95 -1.70 -8.57
N VAL A 297 -16.70 -0.48 -9.01
CA VAL A 297 -17.65 0.29 -9.83
C VAL A 297 -17.23 0.23 -11.30
N LYS A 298 -18.16 0.57 -12.19
CA LYS A 298 -17.89 0.57 -13.62
C LYS A 298 -16.88 1.66 -14.01
N ASN A 299 -15.94 1.30 -14.89
CA ASN A 299 -15.16 2.27 -15.65
C ASN A 299 -16.05 2.90 -16.76
N PRO A 300 -15.53 3.87 -17.54
CA PRO A 300 -16.27 4.46 -18.65
C PRO A 300 -16.80 3.47 -19.71
N GLU A 301 -16.19 2.29 -19.84
CA GLU A 301 -16.61 1.23 -20.80
C GLU A 301 -17.60 0.24 -20.21
N GLY A 302 -17.93 0.37 -18.93
CA GLY A 302 -18.82 -0.56 -18.24
C GLY A 302 -18.10 -1.76 -17.58
N LEU A 303 -16.77 -1.86 -17.60
CA LEU A 303 -16.06 -2.97 -16.96
C LEU A 303 -16.03 -2.80 -15.43
N ALA A 304 -16.30 -3.89 -14.70
CA ALA A 304 -16.35 -3.90 -13.24
C ALA A 304 -16.02 -5.29 -12.63
N GLU A 305 -14.88 -5.90 -12.95
CA GLU A 305 -14.67 -7.33 -12.71
C GLU A 305 -14.00 -7.65 -11.36
N GLY A 306 -14.51 -8.66 -10.63
CA GLY A 306 -13.85 -9.16 -9.42
C GLY A 306 -14.02 -8.22 -8.23
N GLY A 307 -15.20 -8.19 -7.63
CA GLY A 307 -15.54 -7.27 -6.54
C GLY A 307 -14.58 -7.34 -5.35
N GLY A 308 -13.97 -8.50 -5.09
CA GLY A 308 -12.87 -8.67 -4.13
C GLY A 308 -11.52 -8.78 -4.84
N ILE A 309 -11.34 -9.86 -5.61
CA ILE A 309 -10.07 -10.21 -6.24
C ILE A 309 -10.27 -10.35 -7.75
N TYR A 310 -9.37 -9.73 -8.50
CA TYR A 310 -9.13 -10.05 -9.90
C TYR A 310 -7.74 -10.71 -9.99
N ILE A 311 -7.65 -11.90 -10.57
CA ILE A 311 -6.39 -12.66 -10.62
C ILE A 311 -6.22 -13.39 -11.95
N GLY A 312 -5.00 -13.44 -12.49
CA GLY A 312 -4.77 -14.15 -13.75
C GLY A 312 -3.37 -14.02 -14.35
N GLY A 313 -3.24 -14.58 -15.55
CA GLY A 313 -2.04 -14.49 -16.40
C GLY A 313 -0.89 -15.44 -16.02
N THR A 314 -0.93 -16.05 -14.84
CA THR A 314 0.06 -17.02 -14.38
C THR A 314 -0.55 -18.01 -13.38
N THR A 315 0.24 -19.01 -12.96
CA THR A 315 -0.14 -19.96 -11.91
C THR A 315 -0.32 -19.28 -10.55
N PHE A 316 -1.41 -19.60 -9.85
CA PHE A 316 -1.73 -19.06 -8.53
C PHE A 316 -2.32 -20.11 -7.59
N GLU A 317 -2.13 -19.89 -6.28
CA GLU A 317 -2.67 -20.71 -5.21
C GLU A 317 -3.41 -19.84 -4.18
N LEU A 318 -4.59 -20.30 -3.75
CA LEU A 318 -5.42 -19.63 -2.74
C LEU A 318 -5.69 -20.61 -1.59
N HIS A 319 -5.20 -20.31 -0.38
CA HIS A 319 -5.31 -21.18 0.79
C HIS A 319 -5.96 -20.46 1.97
N ASN A 320 -6.94 -21.07 2.62
CA ASN A 320 -7.60 -20.51 3.80
C ASN A 320 -8.02 -19.03 3.64
N ILE A 321 -8.76 -18.74 2.57
CA ILE A 321 -9.23 -17.39 2.27
C ILE A 321 -10.70 -17.20 2.64
N THR A 322 -11.03 -16.05 3.25
CA THR A 322 -12.41 -15.63 3.47
C THR A 322 -12.75 -14.47 2.55
N ILE A 323 -13.72 -14.66 1.65
CA ILE A 323 -14.19 -13.61 0.74
C ILE A 323 -15.68 -13.39 0.98
N SER A 324 -16.06 -12.23 1.51
CA SER A 324 -17.44 -11.95 1.92
C SER A 324 -17.89 -10.53 1.60
N ASN A 325 -19.17 -10.37 1.22
CA ASN A 325 -19.81 -9.07 0.95
C ASN A 325 -19.12 -8.17 -0.09
N ASN A 326 -18.28 -8.73 -0.94
CA ASN A 326 -17.66 -7.95 -2.01
C ASN A 326 -18.64 -7.78 -3.18
N THR A 327 -18.59 -6.65 -3.86
CA THR A 327 -19.59 -6.25 -4.87
C THR A 327 -18.94 -5.82 -6.17
N SER A 328 -19.44 -6.34 -7.30
CA SER A 328 -19.26 -5.75 -8.64
C SER A 328 -20.61 -5.15 -9.08
N ARG A 329 -20.62 -3.89 -9.53
CA ARG A 329 -21.86 -3.15 -9.85
C ARG A 329 -22.34 -3.24 -11.29
N TYR A 330 -21.68 -4.00 -12.17
CA TYR A 330 -22.10 -4.02 -13.57
C TYR A 330 -21.83 -5.36 -14.27
N GLN A 331 -20.66 -5.96 -14.11
CA GLN A 331 -20.28 -7.20 -14.79
C GLN A 331 -19.29 -8.02 -13.96
N ALA A 332 -19.52 -9.34 -13.90
CA ALA A 332 -18.64 -10.39 -13.42
C ALA A 332 -18.25 -10.40 -11.92
N ALA A 333 -18.52 -11.57 -11.31
CA ALA A 333 -18.13 -12.05 -9.98
C ALA A 333 -17.88 -10.98 -8.89
N GLY A 334 -18.83 -10.86 -7.96
CA GLY A 334 -18.65 -10.02 -6.77
C GLY A 334 -17.47 -10.44 -5.88
N CYS A 335 -17.01 -11.69 -5.96
CA CYS A 335 -15.92 -12.22 -5.13
C CYS A 335 -14.59 -12.31 -5.88
N ILE A 336 -14.41 -13.32 -6.73
CA ILE A 336 -13.16 -13.54 -7.50
C ILE A 336 -13.49 -13.59 -8.98
N PHE A 337 -12.75 -12.83 -9.79
CA PHE A 337 -12.69 -13.01 -11.23
C PHE A 337 -11.33 -13.58 -11.63
N ILE A 338 -11.35 -14.70 -12.35
CA ILE A 338 -10.14 -15.38 -12.83
C ILE A 338 -10.05 -15.16 -14.34
N ARG A 339 -8.97 -14.56 -14.81
CA ARG A 339 -8.71 -14.40 -16.24
C ARG A 339 -7.56 -15.30 -16.68
N PRO A 340 -7.79 -16.19 -17.66
CA PRO A 340 -6.75 -17.09 -18.14
C PRO A 340 -5.60 -16.28 -18.77
N ALA A 341 -4.41 -16.87 -18.78
CA ALA A 341 -3.34 -16.40 -19.65
C ALA A 341 -3.84 -16.46 -21.10
N VAL A 342 -3.77 -15.34 -21.82
CA VAL A 342 -3.98 -15.36 -23.27
C VAL A 342 -2.67 -15.86 -23.86
N PRO A 343 -2.67 -17.00 -24.59
CA PRO A 343 -1.48 -17.42 -25.32
C PRO A 343 -1.03 -16.29 -26.27
N PRO A 344 0.29 -16.10 -26.46
CA PRO A 344 0.83 -15.04 -27.32
C PRO A 344 0.30 -15.10 -28.76
#